data_AF-A0AB38P1L1-F1
#
_entry.id   AF-A0AB38P1L1-F1
#
_cell.length_a   1.000
_cell.length_b   1.000
_cell.length_c   1.000
_cell.angle_alpha   90.00
_cell.angle_beta   90.00
_cell.angle_gamma   90.00
#
_symmetry.space_group_name_H-M   'P 1'
#
loop_
_entity.id
_entity.type
_entity.pdbx_description
1 polymer ?
#
loop_
_entity_poly.entity_id
_entity_poly.type
_entity_poly.pdbx_seq_one_letter_code
_entity_poly.pdbx_strand_id
1 'polypeptide(L)'
;MDTPVVEMVLKADVLKEHAGVSATLINKWHDPIYIDKRFIPQSKYLMSDWGNLSCSAVKIRYYGLRYNTGGDFFIKIKPGEELMGSRINLAEDYPFPAQGSCKFNVSFWVSTAPVVNDELTGTFFMCSNTIEFRADDMNLDKVFLKKHTELN
;
A
#
# COMPACT_ATOMS: atom_id res chain seq x y z
N MET A 1 12.69 20.36 14.52
CA MET A 1 11.60 19.37 14.63
C MET A 1 12.22 18.02 14.47
N ASP A 2 12.01 17.13 15.44
CA ASP A 2 12.50 15.77 15.36
C ASP A 2 11.67 14.96 14.36
N THR A 3 12.30 14.01 13.69
CA THR A 3 11.65 13.19 12.65
C THR A 3 10.88 12.05 13.33
N PRO A 4 9.58 11.85 13.04
CA PRO A 4 8.82 10.78 13.65
C PRO A 4 9.39 9.41 13.24
N VAL A 5 9.39 8.45 14.17
CA VAL A 5 9.82 7.07 13.90
C VAL A 5 8.58 6.20 13.72
N VAL A 6 8.31 5.82 12.47
CA VAL A 6 7.14 5.02 12.09
C VAL A 6 7.63 3.83 11.29
N GLU A 7 7.12 2.64 11.61
CA GLU A 7 7.44 1.42 10.88
C GLU A 7 6.20 0.91 10.16
N MET A 8 6.31 0.68 8.85
CA MET A 8 5.32 -0.08 8.10
C MET A 8 5.93 -1.40 7.65
N VAL A 9 5.37 -2.50 8.15
CA VAL A 9 5.78 -3.86 7.82
C VAL A 9 4.77 -4.45 6.84
N LEU A 10 5.22 -4.72 5.63
CA LEU A 10 4.53 -5.51 4.63
C LEU A 10 4.86 -6.99 4.81
N LYS A 11 3.81 -7.81 4.78
CA LYS A 11 3.90 -9.27 4.73
C LYS A 11 3.21 -9.76 3.47
N ALA A 12 3.94 -10.53 2.68
CA ALA A 12 3.44 -11.14 1.45
C ALA A 12 3.06 -12.61 1.70
N ASP A 13 1.98 -13.04 1.09
CA ASP A 13 1.59 -14.44 0.95
C ASP A 13 1.25 -14.69 -0.52
N VAL A 14 2.15 -15.42 -1.17
CA VAL A 14 2.28 -15.51 -2.63
C VAL A 14 1.99 -16.96 -3.02
N LEU A 15 0.84 -17.18 -3.67
CA LEU A 15 0.35 -18.47 -4.14
C LEU A 15 0.08 -18.41 -5.65
N LYS A 16 -0.10 -19.57 -6.29
CA LYS A 16 -0.21 -19.74 -7.75
C LYS A 16 -1.25 -18.87 -8.48
N GLU A 17 -2.18 -18.20 -7.81
CA GLU A 17 -3.14 -17.26 -8.41
C GLU A 17 -3.39 -16.06 -7.48
N HIS A 18 -2.48 -15.80 -6.54
CA HIS A 18 -2.72 -14.84 -5.48
C HIS A 18 -1.40 -14.20 -5.03
N ALA A 19 -1.23 -12.91 -5.32
CA ALA A 19 -0.16 -12.08 -4.80
C ALA A 19 -0.70 -11.29 -3.60
N GLY A 20 -0.91 -12.01 -2.50
CA GLY A 20 -1.48 -11.47 -1.27
C GLY A 20 -0.49 -10.58 -0.54
N VAL A 21 -0.88 -9.37 -0.18
CA VAL A 21 -0.08 -8.48 0.68
C VAL A 21 -0.93 -7.99 1.83
N SER A 22 -0.35 -7.91 3.02
CA SER A 22 -0.93 -7.24 4.18
C SER A 22 0.10 -6.26 4.74
N ALA A 23 -0.38 -5.22 5.43
CA ALA A 23 0.47 -4.22 6.05
C ALA A 23 0.15 -4.10 7.54
N THR A 24 1.17 -3.83 8.34
CA THR A 24 1.02 -3.40 9.74
C THR A 24 1.82 -2.13 9.92
N LEU A 25 1.17 -1.07 10.38
CA LEU A 25 1.81 0.19 10.70
C LEU A 25 1.95 0.32 12.22
N ILE A 26 3.13 0.68 12.68
CA ILE A 26 3.49 0.80 14.09
C ILE A 26 4.06 2.20 14.32
N ASN A 27 3.43 2.97 15.21
CA ASN A 27 4.02 4.23 15.65
C ASN A 27 5.05 3.96 16.76
N LYS A 28 6.33 3.95 16.40
CA LYS A 28 7.45 3.80 17.35
C LYS A 28 7.92 5.13 17.93
N TRP A 29 7.27 6.23 17.55
CA TRP A 29 7.54 7.56 18.07
C TRP A 29 6.90 7.75 19.45
N HIS A 30 7.41 8.73 20.19
CA HIS A 30 6.90 9.05 21.53
C HIS A 30 5.64 9.92 21.50
N ASP A 31 5.35 10.59 20.38
CA ASP A 31 4.14 11.38 20.17
C ASP A 31 3.15 10.72 19.18
N PRO A 32 1.86 11.07 19.24
CA PRO A 32 0.90 10.63 18.24
C PRO A 32 1.24 11.14 16.84
N ILE A 33 0.96 10.31 15.85
CA ILE A 33 1.07 10.66 14.43
C ILE A 33 -0.31 10.62 13.77
N TYR A 34 -0.43 11.26 12.61
CA TYR A 34 -1.62 11.25 11.78
C TYR A 34 -1.25 10.72 10.41
N ILE A 35 -1.96 9.70 9.94
CA ILE A 35 -1.73 9.08 8.64
C ILE A 35 -3.01 9.07 7.84
N ASP A 36 -2.89 9.30 6.54
CA ASP A 36 -3.97 9.04 5.60
C ASP A 36 -4.18 7.52 5.46
N LYS A 37 -5.32 7.03 5.96
CA LYS A 37 -5.65 5.60 6.02
C LYS A 37 -5.69 4.93 4.65
N ARG A 38 -5.71 5.69 3.56
CA ARG A 38 -5.68 5.17 2.17
C ARG A 38 -4.33 4.61 1.76
N PHE A 39 -3.25 4.93 2.47
CA PHE A 39 -1.95 4.28 2.27
C PHE A 39 -1.82 2.96 3.05
N ILE A 40 -2.82 2.61 3.86
CA ILE A 40 -2.88 1.31 4.54
C ILE A 40 -3.87 0.43 3.76
N PRO A 41 -3.45 -0.73 3.24
CA PRO A 41 -4.35 -1.67 2.57
C PRO A 41 -5.67 -1.91 3.33
N GLN A 42 -6.82 -1.74 2.69
CA GLN A 42 -8.16 -1.98 3.27
C GLN A 42 -8.97 -2.95 2.39
N SER A 43 -9.69 -3.89 3.00
CA SER A 43 -10.50 -4.92 2.29
C SER A 43 -11.78 -4.35 1.68
N LYS A 44 -12.22 -3.17 2.14
CA LYS A 44 -13.45 -2.51 1.71
C LYS A 44 -13.14 -1.13 1.12
N TYR A 45 -13.30 -1.03 -0.19
CA TYR A 45 -13.71 0.19 -0.89
C TYR A 45 -12.89 1.48 -0.66
N LEU A 46 -11.57 1.42 -0.70
CA LEU A 46 -10.75 2.61 -0.93
C LEU A 46 -9.57 2.26 -1.85
N MET A 47 -9.85 2.28 -3.16
CA MET A 47 -8.87 2.02 -4.20
C MET A 47 -8.02 3.28 -4.45
N SER A 48 -6.73 3.17 -4.11
CA SER A 48 -5.66 4.13 -4.43
C SER A 48 -4.45 3.32 -4.90
N ASP A 49 -3.55 3.94 -5.66
CA ASP A 49 -2.27 3.30 -6.01
C ASP A 49 -1.47 3.12 -4.71
N TRP A 50 -1.46 1.90 -4.18
CA TRP A 50 -0.94 1.62 -2.84
C TRP A 50 0.57 1.68 -2.74
N GLY A 51 1.29 1.53 -3.85
CA GLY A 51 2.73 1.39 -3.78
C GLY A 51 3.42 1.28 -5.11
N ASN A 52 4.73 1.08 -5.05
CA ASN A 52 5.55 0.89 -6.23
C ASN A 52 5.76 -0.60 -6.46
N LEU A 53 5.11 -1.14 -7.49
CA LEU A 53 5.41 -2.47 -8.02
C LEU A 53 6.43 -2.34 -9.17
N SER A 54 7.48 -3.15 -9.14
CA SER A 54 8.39 -3.32 -10.27
C SER A 54 8.68 -4.79 -10.49
N CYS A 55 8.75 -5.25 -11.74
CA CYS A 55 9.13 -6.60 -12.09
C CYS A 55 10.22 -6.56 -13.16
N SER A 56 11.29 -7.33 -12.97
CA SER A 56 12.47 -7.32 -13.87
C SER A 56 12.99 -5.90 -14.16
N ALA A 57 13.03 -5.06 -13.12
CA ALA A 57 13.39 -3.63 -13.16
C ALA A 57 12.43 -2.71 -13.95
N VAL A 58 11.30 -3.22 -14.44
CA VAL A 58 10.26 -2.40 -15.10
C VAL A 58 9.18 -2.05 -14.09
N LYS A 59 8.87 -0.76 -13.94
CA LYS A 59 7.77 -0.30 -13.08
C LYS A 59 6.43 -0.75 -13.68
N ILE A 60 5.61 -1.42 -12.88
CA ILE A 60 4.27 -1.87 -13.26
C ILE A 60 3.27 -0.80 -12.85
N ARG A 61 2.43 -0.37 -13.79
CA ARG A 61 1.40 0.65 -13.56
C ARG A 61 0.21 0.04 -12.83
N TYR A 62 -0.36 0.78 -11.89
CA TYR A 62 -1.63 0.46 -11.24
C TYR A 62 -2.83 0.81 -12.13
N TYR A 63 -3.79 -0.11 -12.24
CA TYR A 63 -5.02 0.01 -13.05
C TYR A 63 -6.31 -0.07 -12.22
N GLY A 64 -6.25 -0.25 -10.90
CA GLY A 64 -7.43 -0.20 -10.06
C GLY A 64 -8.09 1.19 -10.02
N LEU A 65 -9.28 1.30 -9.41
CA LEU A 65 -9.96 2.59 -9.25
C LEU A 65 -9.10 3.55 -8.41
N ARG A 66 -9.30 4.85 -8.62
CA ARG A 66 -8.67 5.92 -7.84
C ARG A 66 -9.79 6.78 -7.25
N TYR A 67 -9.90 6.85 -5.93
CA TYR A 67 -10.86 7.74 -5.28
C TYR A 67 -10.27 9.12 -4.97
N ASN A 68 -11.15 10.13 -4.95
CA ASN A 68 -10.84 11.53 -4.75
C ASN A 68 -10.30 11.81 -3.32
N THR A 69 -9.39 12.77 -3.21
CA THR A 69 -8.78 13.23 -1.94
C THR A 69 -9.70 14.20 -1.23
N GLY A 70 -10.14 13.83 -0.02
CA GLY A 70 -10.76 14.76 0.92
C GLY A 70 -10.20 14.52 2.33
N GLY A 71 -10.21 15.53 3.19
CA GLY A 71 -9.55 15.50 4.51
C GLY A 71 -10.04 14.45 5.51
N ASP A 72 -11.17 13.76 5.25
CA ASP A 72 -11.80 12.81 6.18
C ASP A 72 -11.07 11.44 6.30
N PHE A 73 -9.93 11.26 5.64
CA PHE A 73 -9.20 9.99 5.62
C PHE A 73 -8.03 9.92 6.62
N PHE A 74 -7.71 10.99 7.35
CA PHE A 74 -6.65 10.96 8.35
C PHE A 74 -7.09 10.31 9.66
N ILE A 75 -6.26 9.40 10.17
CA ILE A 75 -6.45 8.72 11.44
C ILE A 75 -5.27 9.01 12.36
N LYS A 76 -5.56 9.16 13.66
CA LYS A 76 -4.55 9.34 14.71
C LYS A 76 -4.05 7.99 15.17
N ILE A 77 -2.72 7.80 15.24
CA ILE A 77 -2.06 6.61 15.76
C ILE A 77 -1.25 7.00 16.99
N LYS A 78 -1.59 6.45 18.15
CA LYS A 78 -0.91 6.73 19.42
C LYS A 78 0.48 6.09 19.47
N PRO A 79 1.37 6.57 20.35
CA PRO A 79 2.65 5.90 20.62
C PRO A 79 2.43 4.42 20.96
N GLY A 80 3.16 3.53 20.28
CA GLY A 80 3.07 2.08 20.44
C GLY A 80 1.81 1.42 19.85
N GLU A 81 0.89 2.19 19.25
CA GLU A 81 -0.29 1.64 18.61
C GLU A 81 0.07 0.97 17.28
N GLU A 82 -0.53 -0.19 17.05
CA GLU A 82 -0.44 -0.95 15.80
C GLU A 82 -1.75 -0.85 15.03
N LEU A 83 -1.64 -0.50 13.76
CA LEU A 83 -2.75 -0.52 12.83
C LEU A 83 -2.51 -1.60 11.78
N MET A 84 -3.37 -2.61 11.81
CA MET A 84 -3.34 -3.69 10.83
C MET A 84 -4.20 -3.32 9.61
N GLY A 85 -3.56 -3.31 8.44
CA GLY A 85 -4.26 -3.28 7.16
C GLY A 85 -4.88 -4.64 6.83
N SER A 86 -5.87 -4.61 5.95
CA SER A 86 -6.42 -5.83 5.37
C SER A 86 -5.44 -6.49 4.40
N ARG A 87 -5.68 -7.77 4.13
CA ARG A 87 -5.01 -8.48 3.04
C ARG A 87 -5.63 -8.08 1.70
N ILE A 88 -4.79 -7.86 0.71
CA ILE A 88 -5.12 -7.41 -0.64
C ILE A 88 -4.43 -8.31 -1.67
N ASN A 89 -5.01 -8.49 -2.85
CA ASN A 89 -4.39 -9.24 -3.93
C ASN A 89 -3.85 -8.28 -5.00
N LEU A 90 -2.53 -8.10 -5.09
CA LEU A 90 -1.93 -7.17 -6.05
C LEU A 90 -2.30 -7.51 -7.50
N ALA A 91 -2.48 -8.80 -7.81
CA ALA A 91 -2.76 -9.26 -9.17
C ALA A 91 -4.12 -8.82 -9.73
N GLU A 92 -4.99 -8.31 -8.87
CA GLU A 92 -6.24 -7.71 -9.32
C GLU A 92 -6.05 -6.34 -9.97
N ASP A 93 -5.08 -5.56 -9.52
CA ASP A 93 -4.94 -4.14 -9.91
C ASP A 93 -3.63 -3.83 -10.65
N TYR A 94 -2.67 -4.76 -10.65
CA TYR A 94 -1.42 -4.65 -11.37
C TYR A 94 -1.30 -5.75 -12.44
N PRO A 95 -1.00 -5.42 -13.71
CA PRO A 95 -0.75 -6.41 -14.74
C PRO A 95 0.66 -7.00 -14.57
N PHE A 96 0.74 -8.14 -13.89
CA PHE A 96 2.00 -8.86 -13.70
C PHE A 96 2.52 -9.43 -15.02
N PRO A 97 3.86 -9.44 -15.23
CA PRO A 97 4.44 -10.21 -16.31
C PRO A 97 4.28 -11.72 -16.03
N ALA A 98 4.36 -12.54 -17.09
CA ALA A 98 4.27 -14.00 -16.97
C ALA A 98 5.41 -14.62 -16.14
N GLN A 99 6.57 -13.97 -16.11
CA GLN A 99 7.78 -14.44 -15.41
C GLN A 99 8.61 -13.25 -14.93
N GLY A 100 9.45 -13.49 -13.93
CA GLY A 100 10.44 -12.54 -13.43
C GLY A 100 10.32 -12.22 -11.94
N SER A 101 11.38 -11.59 -11.40
CA SER A 101 11.41 -11.12 -10.02
C SER A 101 10.66 -9.81 -9.88
N CYS A 102 9.72 -9.76 -8.95
CA CYS A 102 8.94 -8.58 -8.60
C CYS A 102 9.31 -8.05 -7.22
N LYS A 103 9.23 -6.74 -7.08
CA LYS A 103 9.45 -6.00 -5.83
C LYS A 103 8.28 -5.06 -5.59
N PHE A 104 7.78 -5.02 -4.36
CA PHE A 104 6.71 -4.11 -3.97
C PHE A 104 7.03 -3.41 -2.65
N ASN A 105 6.75 -2.11 -2.58
CA ASN A 105 6.77 -1.32 -1.36
C ASN A 105 5.67 -0.27 -1.36
N VAL A 106 5.30 0.20 -0.17
CA VAL A 106 4.31 1.25 0.05
C VAL A 106 5.04 2.51 0.52
N SER A 107 4.73 3.64 -0.11
CA SER A 107 5.19 4.95 0.35
C SER A 107 4.01 5.73 0.90
N PHE A 108 4.21 6.42 2.02
CA PHE A 108 3.13 7.09 2.74
C PHE A 108 3.61 8.35 3.44
N TRP A 109 2.68 9.26 3.70
CA TRP A 109 2.94 10.50 4.43
C TRP A 109 2.43 10.39 5.85
N VAL A 110 3.21 10.89 6.81
CA VAL A 110 2.80 11.02 8.21
C VAL A 110 2.88 12.49 8.63
N SER A 111 1.93 12.93 9.45
CA SER A 111 1.94 14.25 10.08
C SER A 111 2.11 14.11 11.59
N THR A 112 2.81 15.06 12.21
CA THR A 112 2.89 15.20 13.67
C THR A 112 1.78 16.09 14.24
N ALA A 113 0.94 16.68 13.38
CA ALA A 113 -0.19 17.52 13.75
C ALA A 113 -1.51 17.03 13.10
N PRO A 114 -2.68 17.32 13.71
CA PRO A 114 -3.97 17.06 13.09
C PRO A 114 -4.05 17.70 11.69
N VAL A 115 -4.47 16.93 10.71
CA VAL A 115 -4.64 17.41 9.33
C VAL A 115 -6.05 17.97 9.19
N VAL A 116 -6.15 19.26 8.89
CA VAL A 116 -7.43 20.02 8.82
C VAL A 116 -7.83 20.39 7.39
N ASN A 117 -6.93 20.20 6.41
CA ASN A 117 -7.14 20.42 4.98
C ASN A 117 -6.20 19.47 4.19
N ASP A 118 -6.38 19.37 2.87
CA ASP A 118 -5.52 18.52 2.01
C ASP A 118 -4.07 19.06 1.87
N GLU A 119 -3.71 20.13 2.60
CA GLU A 119 -2.37 20.67 2.58
C GLU A 119 -1.43 19.80 3.43
N LEU A 120 -0.42 19.23 2.78
CA LEU A 120 0.60 18.35 3.35
C LEU A 120 1.63 19.10 4.22
N THR A 121 1.22 20.17 4.89
CA THR A 121 2.11 21.04 5.67
C THR A 121 2.60 20.30 6.92
N GLY A 122 3.92 20.20 7.13
CA GLY A 122 4.50 19.48 8.27
C GLY A 122 4.43 17.96 8.16
N THR A 123 4.32 17.42 6.94
CA THR A 123 4.32 15.98 6.69
C THR A 123 5.73 15.43 6.42
N PHE A 124 5.93 14.17 6.76
CA PHE A 124 7.15 13.41 6.53
C PHE A 124 6.86 12.24 5.60
N PHE A 125 7.70 12.06 4.59
CA PHE A 125 7.61 10.96 3.65
C PHE A 125 8.31 9.71 4.21
N MET A 126 7.60 8.60 4.26
CA MET A 126 8.07 7.32 4.79
C MET A 126 7.84 6.21 3.77
N CYS A 127 8.60 5.12 3.90
CA CYS A 127 8.48 3.94 3.05
C CYS A 127 8.48 2.67 3.90
N SER A 128 7.72 1.67 3.49
CA SER A 128 7.74 0.35 4.11
C SER A 128 9.02 -0.44 3.77
N ASN A 129 9.17 -1.63 4.35
CA ASN A 129 10.06 -2.63 3.77
C ASN A 129 9.64 -2.98 2.32
N THR A 130 10.59 -3.48 1.54
CA THR A 130 10.32 -4.04 0.22
C THR A 130 10.08 -5.54 0.34
N ILE A 131 8.99 -6.03 -0.23
CA ILE A 131 8.76 -7.46 -0.42
C ILE A 131 9.27 -7.87 -1.79
N GLU A 132 9.86 -9.06 -1.90
CA GLU A 132 10.36 -9.62 -3.14
C GLU A 132 9.70 -10.98 -3.38
N PHE A 133 9.26 -11.24 -4.60
CA PHE A 133 8.66 -12.52 -5.01
C PHE A 133 8.88 -12.75 -6.50
N ARG A 134 8.66 -13.98 -6.99
CA ARG A 134 8.78 -14.32 -8.42
C ARG A 134 7.40 -14.57 -8.99
N ALA A 135 7.09 -14.00 -10.15
CA ALA A 135 5.81 -14.22 -10.85
C ALA A 135 5.73 -15.57 -11.60
N ASP A 136 6.83 -16.32 -11.62
CA ASP A 136 6.96 -17.57 -12.36
C ASP A 136 5.87 -18.57 -11.96
N ASP A 137 5.14 -19.09 -12.95
CA ASP A 137 4.06 -20.08 -12.79
C ASP A 137 2.85 -19.64 -11.94
N MET A 138 2.70 -18.34 -11.69
CA MET A 138 1.66 -17.78 -10.82
C MET A 138 0.38 -17.29 -11.51
N ASN A 139 0.21 -17.48 -12.83
CA ASN A 139 -1.03 -17.12 -13.58
C ASN A 139 -1.67 -15.76 -13.20
N LEU A 140 -0.88 -14.77 -12.74
CA LEU A 140 -1.40 -13.54 -12.13
C LEU A 140 -2.02 -12.61 -13.17
N ASP A 141 -1.58 -12.75 -14.42
CA ASP A 141 -2.15 -12.11 -15.60
C ASP A 141 -3.63 -12.49 -15.79
N LYS A 142 -4.01 -13.75 -15.51
CA LYS A 142 -5.40 -14.21 -15.61
C LYS A 142 -6.30 -13.55 -14.57
N VAL A 143 -5.80 -13.34 -13.35
CA VAL A 143 -6.52 -12.65 -12.27
C VAL A 143 -6.82 -11.21 -12.69
N PHE A 144 -5.81 -10.53 -13.22
CA PHE A 144 -5.95 -9.17 -13.74
C PHE A 144 -6.98 -9.11 -14.86
N LEU A 145 -6.82 -9.95 -15.89
CA LEU A 145 -7.72 -9.97 -17.04
C LEU A 145 -9.16 -10.20 -16.60
N LYS A 146 -9.40 -11.21 -15.75
CA LYS A 146 -10.74 -11.53 -15.24
C LYS A 146 -11.43 -10.32 -14.62
N LYS A 147 -10.76 -9.61 -13.70
CA LYS A 147 -11.34 -8.43 -13.03
C LYS A 147 -11.65 -7.30 -14.01
N HIS A 148 -10.78 -7.05 -14.98
CA HIS A 148 -10.88 -5.89 -15.89
C HIS A 148 -11.66 -6.16 -17.18
N THR A 149 -11.96 -7.43 -17.52
CA THR A 149 -12.88 -7.78 -18.61
C THR A 149 -14.31 -8.03 -18.14
N GLU A 150 -14.52 -8.54 -16.91
CA GLU A 150 -15.88 -8.74 -16.34
C GLU A 150 -16.58 -7.42 -15.94
N LEU A 151 -15.87 -6.28 -16.01
CA LEU A 151 -16.39 -4.94 -15.72
C LEU A 151 -16.82 -4.15 -16.97
N ASN A 152 -16.73 -4.75 -18.17
CA ASN A 152 -17.24 -4.21 -19.44
C ASN A 152 -18.44 -5.03 -19.94
#